data_AF-A0A2V9CQV4-F1
#
_entry.id   AF-A0A2V9CQV4-F1
#
_cell.length_a   1.000
_cell.length_b   1.000
_cell.length_c   1.000
_cell.angle_alpha   90.00
_cell.angle_beta   90.00
_cell.angle_gamma   90.00
#
_symmetry.space_group_name_H-M   'P 1'
#
loop_
_entity.id
_entity.type
_entity.pdbx_description
1 polymer ?
#
loop_
_entity_poly.entity_id
_entity_poly.type
_entity_poly.pdbx_seq_one_letter_code
_entity_poly.pdbx_strand_id
1 'polypeptide(L)' 'MFLSRIVPTGMIFIPCRNGVSHRPDEYVAPEDIFRGVQVLAHALSQLAQ' A
#
# COMPACT_ATOMS: atom_id res chain seq x y z
N MET A 1 -0.13 -6.73 -13.84
CA MET A 1 -1.16 -7.57 -13.17
C MET A 1 -1.06 -9.02 -13.62
N PHE A 2 0.02 -9.71 -13.25
CA PHE A 2 0.18 -11.14 -13.57
C PHE A 2 -0.32 -12.03 -12.43
N LEU A 3 0.00 -11.68 -11.17
CA LEU A 3 -0.43 -12.42 -9.99
C LEU A 3 -1.95 -12.46 -9.83
N SER A 4 -2.63 -11.34 -10.06
CA SER A 4 -4.10 -11.24 -9.95
C SER A 4 -4.87 -12.12 -10.95
N ARG A 5 -4.19 -12.71 -11.94
CA ARG A 5 -4.81 -13.64 -12.91
C ARG A 5 -4.86 -15.08 -12.40
N ILE A 6 -4.05 -15.43 -11.41
CA ILE A 6 -3.87 -16.81 -10.94
C ILE A 6 -4.13 -16.98 -9.44
N VAL A 7 -4.14 -15.90 -8.66
CA VAL A 7 -4.48 -15.90 -7.23
C VAL A 7 -5.27 -14.65 -6.85
N PRO A 8 -6.20 -14.73 -5.88
CA PRO A 8 -6.85 -13.54 -5.31
C PRO A 8 -5.78 -12.54 -4.84
N THR A 9 -5.85 -11.30 -5.35
CA THR A 9 -4.84 -10.28 -5.11
C THR A 9 -5.53 -8.94 -4.81
N GLY A 10 -5.03 -8.22 -3.81
CA GLY A 10 -5.45 -6.86 -3.48
C GLY A 10 -4.27 -5.89 -3.44
N MET A 11 -4.55 -4.59 -3.43
CA MET A 11 -3.56 -3.53 -3.28
C MET A 11 -3.97 -2.57 -2.16
N ILE A 12 -2.99 -2.01 -1.48
CA ILE A 12 -3.18 -0.96 -0.47
C ILE A 12 -2.42 0.27 -0.98
N PHE A 13 -3.13 1.39 -1.11
CA PHE A 13 -2.54 2.67 -1.47
C PHE A 13 -2.55 3.61 -0.28
N ILE A 14 -1.51 4.44 -0.19
CA ILE A 14 -1.39 5.53 0.77
C ILE A 14 -1.28 6.85 0.01
N PRO A 15 -1.70 7.98 0.60
CA PRO A 15 -1.62 9.27 -0.08
C PRO A 15 -0.16 9.70 -0.31
N CYS A 16 0.11 10.23 -1.50
CA CYS A 16 1.33 10.97 -1.78
C CYS A 16 1.02 12.46 -1.83
N ARG A 17 1.92 13.31 -1.31
CA ARG A 17 1.72 14.76 -1.28
C ARG A 17 1.48 15.28 -2.69
N ASN A 18 0.32 15.92 -2.89
CA ASN A 18 -0.16 16.43 -4.18
C ASN A 18 -0.26 15.37 -5.30
N GLY A 19 -0.29 14.07 -4.96
CA GLY A 19 -0.32 12.98 -5.94
C GLY A 19 0.91 12.89 -6.85
N VAL A 20 2.01 13.56 -6.48
CA VAL A 20 3.25 13.54 -7.25
C VAL A 20 3.90 12.16 -7.15
N SER A 21 4.33 11.60 -8.28
CA SER A 21 5.12 10.38 -8.32
C SER A 21 6.15 10.42 -9.45
N HIS A 22 7.17 9.57 -9.40
CA HIS A 22 8.29 9.51 -10.36
C HIS A 22 9.10 10.81 -10.44
N ARG A 23 9.24 11.51 -9.31
CA ARG A 23 10.01 12.75 -9.22
C ARG A 23 10.86 12.76 -7.95
N PRO A 24 12.01 13.47 -7.93
CA PRO A 24 12.87 13.53 -6.74
C PRO A 24 12.20 14.19 -5.52
N ASP A 25 11.16 15.00 -5.74
CA ASP A 25 10.39 15.69 -4.71
C ASP A 25 9.13 14.92 -4.26
N GLU A 26 8.95 13.68 -4.74
CA GLU A 26 7.93 12.74 -4.26
C GLU A 26 8.06 12.55 -2.74
N TYR A 27 6.93 12.64 -2.04
CA TYR A 27 6.91 12.64 -0.58
C TYR A 27 5.63 12.05 -0.03
N VAL A 28 5.80 11.14 0.92
CA VAL A 28 4.72 10.56 1.72
C VAL A 28 4.97 10.92 3.18
N ALA A 29 3.94 11.37 3.89
CA ALA A 29 4.05 11.68 5.30
C ALA A 29 4.30 10.40 6.12
N PRO A 30 5.20 10.40 7.13
CA PRO A 30 5.49 9.22 7.94
C PRO A 30 4.24 8.57 8.55
N GLU A 31 3.24 9.36 8.92
CA GLU A 31 1.98 8.89 9.50
C GLU A 31 1.17 8.05 8.50
N ASP A 32 1.20 8.40 7.21
CA ASP A 32 0.49 7.67 6.16
C ASP A 32 1.20 6.37 5.81
N ILE A 33 2.54 6.35 5.88
CA ILE A 33 3.32 5.10 5.78
C ILE A 33 2.92 4.16 6.93
N PHE A 34 2.90 4.67 8.17
CA PHE A 34 2.53 3.88 9.33
C PHE A 34 1.11 3.29 9.21
N ARG A 35 0.12 4.10 8.81
CA ARG A 35 -1.25 3.61 8.57
C ARG A 35 -1.29 2.54 7.49
N GLY A 36 -0.56 2.72 6.39
CA GLY A 36 -0.47 1.71 5.32
C GLY A 36 0.08 0.38 5.83
N VAL A 37 1.13 0.41 6.65
CA VAL A 37 1.73 -0.79 7.26
C VAL A 37 0.76 -1.46 8.24
N GLN A 38 0.02 -0.70 9.05
CA GLN A 38 -1.00 -1.26 9.93
C GLN A 38 -2.09 -2.01 9.16
N VAL A 39 -2.62 -1.40 8.09
CA VAL A 39 -3.64 -2.06 7.23
C VAL A 39 -3.07 -3.33 6.61
N LEU A 40 -1.83 -3.29 6.12
CA LEU A 40 -1.15 -4.46 5.56
C LEU A 40 -1.02 -5.58 6.60
N ALA A 41 -0.57 -5.27 7.81
CA ALA A 41 -0.40 -6.24 8.89
C ALA A 41 -1.74 -6.91 9.27
N HIS A 42 -2.80 -6.13 9.42
CA HIS A 42 -4.14 -6.65 9.69
C HIS A 42 -4.66 -7.53 8.56
N ALA A 43 -4.52 -7.11 7.29
CA ALA A 43 -4.96 -7.90 6.14
C ALA A 43 -4.23 -9.25 6.05
N LEU A 44 -2.91 -9.26 6.24
CA LEU A 44 -2.13 -10.49 6.27
C LEU A 44 -2.52 -11.40 7.44
N SER A 45 -2.74 -10.82 8.62
CA SER A 45 -3.21 -11.59 9.79
C SER A 45 -4.56 -12.26 9.55
N GLN A 46 -5.46 -11.62 8.80
CA GLN A 46 -6.75 -12.22 8.44
C GLN A 46 -6.60 -13.31 7.36
N LEU A 47 -5.72 -13.11 6.38
CA LEU A 47 -5.51 -14.05 5.27
C LEU A 47 -4.69 -15.29 5.66
N ALA A 48 -3.93 -15.22 6.76
CA ALA A 48 -3.08 -16.31 7.25
C ALA A 48 -3.78 -17.22 8.28
N GLN A 49 -5.04 -16.93 8.63
CA GLN A 49 -5.89 -17.80 9.45
C GLN A 49 -6.58 -18.85 8.58
#